data_AF-A0A0M8XIV7-F1
#
_entry.id   AF-A0A0M8XIV7-F1
#
_cell.length_a   1.000
_cell.length_b   1.000
_cell.length_c   1.000
_cell.angle_alpha   90.00
_cell.angle_beta   90.00
_cell.angle_gamma   90.00
#
_symmetry.space_group_name_H-M   'P 1'
#
loop_
_entity.id
_entity.type
_entity.pdbx_description
1 polymer ?
#
loop_
_entity_poly.entity_id
_entity_poly.type
_entity_poly.pdbx_seq_one_letter_code
_entity_poly.pdbx_strand_id
1 'polypeptide(L)'
;MAFGVEELRVLRRALALALHPAPASADDVQDCLRLAQSLDEALREGARLRAFLVADLGRYRAALPGTAAGYLALLDEALGTGYRPLPDDLAALRALRGNPAAAALLDRCTP
;
A
#
# COMPACT_ATOMS: atom_id res chain seq x y z
N MET A 1 -7.34 0.91 4.31
CA MET A 1 -8.72 1.00 4.83
C MET A 1 -8.77 0.26 6.15
N ALA A 2 -9.39 0.85 7.18
CA ALA A 2 -9.74 0.12 8.39
C ALA A 2 -11.22 -0.26 8.28
N PHE A 3 -11.56 -1.52 8.55
CA PHE A 3 -12.96 -1.95 8.61
C PHE A 3 -13.61 -1.45 9.90
N GLY A 4 -14.84 -0.96 9.80
CA GLY A 4 -15.69 -0.71 10.95
C GLY A 4 -16.35 -2.00 11.45
N VAL A 5 -17.10 -1.88 12.54
CA VAL A 5 -17.76 -3.02 13.20
C VAL A 5 -18.78 -3.68 12.27
N GLU A 6 -19.53 -2.89 11.49
CA GLU A 6 -20.56 -3.44 10.59
C GLU A 6 -19.94 -4.14 9.40
N GLU A 7 -18.89 -3.58 8.79
CA GLU A 7 -18.17 -4.24 7.68
C GLU A 7 -17.55 -5.56 8.13
N LEU A 8 -17.00 -5.62 9.35
CA LEU A 8 -16.46 -6.86 9.91
C LEU A 8 -17.56 -7.91 10.16
N ARG A 9 -18.76 -7.49 10.58
CA ARG A 9 -19.90 -8.41 10.74
C ARG A 9 -20.34 -8.99 9.40
N VAL A 10 -20.45 -8.15 8.37
CA VAL A 10 -20.81 -8.57 7.01
C VAL A 10 -19.72 -9.50 6.45
N LEU A 11 -18.43 -9.15 6.59
CA LEU A 11 -17.32 -9.99 6.14
C LEU A 11 -17.33 -11.36 6.81
N ARG A 12 -17.51 -11.41 8.13
CA ARG A 12 -17.59 -12.68 8.88
C ARG A 12 -18.75 -13.55 8.39
N ARG A 13 -19.89 -12.93 8.08
CA ARG A 13 -21.08 -13.63 7.58
C ARG A 13 -20.86 -14.16 6.15
N ALA A 14 -20.31 -13.34 5.27
CA ALA A 14 -19.93 -13.74 3.92
C ALA A 14 -18.97 -14.95 3.95
N LEU A 15 -17.97 -14.92 4.84
CA LEU A 15 -17.03 -16.02 5.01
C LEU A 15 -17.71 -17.29 5.53
N ALA A 16 -18.63 -17.17 6.50
CA ALA A 16 -19.40 -18.31 7.01
C ALA A 16 -20.24 -18.97 5.91
N LEU A 17 -20.89 -18.18 5.05
CA LEU A 17 -21.65 -18.68 3.89
C LEU A 17 -20.74 -19.36 2.85
N ALA A 18 -19.53 -18.83 2.63
CA ALA A 18 -18.56 -19.44 1.70
C ALA A 18 -18.01 -20.78 2.22
N LEU A 19 -17.79 -20.89 3.53
CA LEU A 19 -17.27 -22.11 4.17
C LEU A 19 -18.35 -23.18 4.41
N HIS A 20 -19.59 -22.74 4.64
CA HIS A 20 -20.74 -23.62 4.87
C HIS A 20 -21.90 -23.20 3.96
N PRO A 21 -21.92 -23.69 2.70
CA PRO A 21 -22.91 -23.27 1.71
C PRO A 21 -24.33 -23.59 2.20
N ALA A 22 -25.08 -22.54 2.48
CA ALA A 22 -26.48 -22.57 2.83
C ALA A 22 -27.22 -21.47 2.05
N PRO A 23 -28.53 -21.58 1.83
CA PRO A 23 -29.30 -20.53 1.20
C PRO A 23 -29.14 -19.21 1.97
N ALA A 24 -28.62 -18.18 1.31
CA ALA A 24 -28.50 -16.84 1.88
C ALA A 24 -29.80 -16.05 1.64
N SER A 25 -30.16 -15.19 2.59
CA SER A 25 -31.28 -14.26 2.38
C SER A 25 -30.91 -13.21 1.33
N ALA A 26 -31.92 -12.59 0.70
CA ALA A 26 -31.69 -11.49 -0.24
C ALA A 26 -30.94 -10.31 0.41
N ASP A 27 -31.22 -10.04 1.69
CA ASP A 27 -30.55 -8.98 2.44
C ASP A 27 -29.07 -9.31 2.69
N ASP A 28 -28.75 -10.55 3.08
CA ASP A 28 -27.36 -10.98 3.27
C ASP A 28 -26.57 -10.89 1.96
N VAL A 29 -27.18 -11.28 0.83
CA VAL A 29 -26.55 -11.14 -0.49
C VAL A 29 -26.32 -9.66 -0.82
N GLN A 30 -27.30 -8.80 -0.58
CA GLN A 30 -27.18 -7.37 -0.86
C GLN A 30 -26.13 -6.68 0.02
N ASP A 31 -26.03 -7.06 1.30
CA ASP A 31 -24.98 -6.58 2.21
C ASP A 31 -23.59 -7.00 1.73
N CYS A 32 -23.43 -8.26 1.29
CA CYS A 32 -22.16 -8.75 0.75
C CYS A 32 -21.76 -8.00 -0.52
N LEU A 33 -22.71 -7.73 -1.42
CA LEU A 33 -22.46 -6.95 -2.65
C LEU A 33 -22.05 -5.52 -2.35
N ARG A 34 -22.73 -4.85 -1.39
CA ARG A 34 -22.35 -3.51 -0.94
C ARG A 34 -20.94 -3.48 -0.36
N LEU A 35 -20.61 -4.44 0.50
CA LEU A 35 -19.27 -4.56 1.06
C LEU A 35 -18.23 -4.78 -0.04
N ALA A 36 -18.47 -5.70 -0.98
CA ALA A 36 -17.57 -5.98 -2.10
C ALA A 36 -17.30 -4.71 -2.94
N GLN A 37 -18.34 -3.94 -3.26
CA GLN A 37 -18.21 -2.69 -4.01
C GLN A 37 -17.36 -1.65 -3.26
N SER A 38 -17.56 -1.51 -1.94
CA SER A 38 -16.73 -0.63 -1.10
C SER A 38 -15.27 -1.09 -1.04
N LEU A 39 -15.00 -2.41 -0.99
CA LEU A 39 -13.63 -2.93 -1.08
C LEU A 39 -13.01 -2.61 -2.45
N ASP A 40 -13.73 -2.86 -3.55
CA ASP A 40 -13.23 -2.61 -4.91
C ASP A 40 -12.89 -1.14 -5.12
N GLU A 41 -13.69 -0.23 -4.56
CA GLU A 41 -13.41 1.19 -4.57
C GLU A 41 -12.15 1.53 -3.76
N ALA A 42 -12.05 1.02 -2.53
CA ALA A 42 -10.87 1.23 -1.68
C ALA A 42 -9.58 0.66 -2.30
N LEU A 43 -9.67 -0.48 -3.00
CA LEU A 43 -8.56 -1.10 -3.73
C LEU A 43 -8.14 -0.23 -4.92
N ARG A 44 -9.11 0.27 -5.70
CA ARG A 44 -8.86 1.18 -6.82
C ARG A 44 -8.22 2.49 -6.36
N GLU A 45 -8.74 3.11 -5.32
CA GLU A 45 -8.16 4.36 -4.80
C GLU A 45 -6.77 4.10 -4.19
N GLY A 46 -6.59 2.99 -3.47
CA GLY A 46 -5.28 2.58 -2.99
C GLY A 46 -4.26 2.39 -4.12
N ALA A 47 -4.67 1.82 -5.25
CA ALA A 47 -3.81 1.69 -6.43
C ALA A 47 -3.47 3.05 -7.04
N ARG A 48 -4.44 3.96 -7.11
CA ARG A 48 -4.25 5.34 -7.60
C ARG A 48 -3.26 6.12 -6.74
N LEU A 49 -3.40 6.07 -5.41
CA LEU A 49 -2.49 6.72 -4.47
C LEU A 49 -1.07 6.15 -4.56
N ARG A 50 -0.94 4.82 -4.67
CA ARG A 50 0.38 4.19 -4.88
C ARG A 50 1.02 4.61 -6.20
N ALA A 51 0.25 4.68 -7.29
CA ALA A 51 0.76 5.13 -8.58
C ALA A 51 1.30 6.58 -8.51
N PHE A 52 0.58 7.47 -7.82
CA PHE A 52 1.03 8.83 -7.57
C PHE A 52 2.33 8.86 -6.75
N LEU A 53 2.38 8.12 -5.64
CA LEU A 53 3.57 8.05 -4.79
C LEU A 53 4.81 7.54 -5.56
N VAL A 54 4.65 6.50 -6.40
CA VAL A 54 5.75 5.96 -7.22
C VAL A 54 6.22 6.96 -8.27
N ALA A 55 5.30 7.69 -8.90
CA ALA A 55 5.67 8.77 -9.81
C ALA A 55 6.46 9.87 -9.09
N ASP A 56 6.05 10.23 -7.87
CA ASP A 56 6.73 11.22 -7.05
C ASP A 56 8.12 10.76 -6.64
N LEU A 57 8.29 9.50 -6.22
CA LEU A 57 9.62 8.92 -5.97
C LEU A 57 10.54 9.07 -7.17
N GLY A 58 10.05 8.81 -8.38
CA GLY A 58 10.80 9.02 -9.62
C GLY A 58 11.21 10.49 -9.82
N ARG A 59 10.31 11.44 -9.57
CA ARG A 59 10.59 12.89 -9.66
C ARG A 59 11.65 13.34 -8.65
N TYR A 60 11.52 12.91 -7.40
CA TYR A 60 12.50 13.22 -6.36
C TYR A 60 13.85 12.58 -6.69
N ARG A 61 13.88 11.33 -7.15
CA ARG A 61 15.12 10.63 -7.52
C ARG A 61 15.83 11.31 -8.68
N ALA A 62 15.11 11.77 -9.70
CA ALA A 62 15.68 12.46 -10.86
C ALA A 62 16.33 13.81 -10.51
N ALA A 63 15.93 14.45 -9.41
CA ALA A 63 16.45 15.73 -8.94
C ALA A 63 17.55 15.61 -7.87
N LEU A 64 18.05 14.40 -7.63
CA LEU A 64 19.17 14.18 -6.72
C LEU A 64 20.46 14.85 -7.23
N PRO A 65 21.34 15.33 -6.33
CA PRO A 65 21.25 15.18 -4.86
C PRO A 65 20.39 16.23 -4.16
N GLY A 66 19.89 17.26 -4.87
CA GLY A 66 19.22 18.42 -4.26
C GLY A 66 17.92 18.09 -3.51
N THR A 67 17.31 16.95 -3.80
CA THR A 67 16.06 16.45 -3.20
C THR A 67 16.27 15.33 -2.19
N ALA A 68 17.50 15.04 -1.76
CA ALA A 68 17.82 13.87 -0.95
C ALA A 68 16.94 13.72 0.30
N ALA A 69 16.70 14.78 1.06
CA ALA A 69 15.86 14.72 2.25
C ALA A 69 14.42 14.27 1.93
N GLY A 70 13.81 14.88 0.91
CA GLY A 70 12.45 14.53 0.50
C GLY A 70 12.36 13.16 -0.16
N TYR A 71 13.38 12.75 -0.92
CA TYR A 71 13.46 11.41 -1.50
C TYR A 71 13.49 10.33 -0.41
N LEU A 72 14.32 10.49 0.62
CA LEU A 72 14.46 9.52 1.71
C LEU A 72 13.20 9.44 2.57
N ALA A 73 12.58 10.58 2.89
CA ALA A 73 11.30 10.61 3.62
C ALA A 73 10.18 9.90 2.83
N LEU A 74 10.04 10.23 1.54
CA LEU A 74 9.01 9.62 0.70
C LEU A 74 9.25 8.12 0.49
N LEU A 75 10.51 7.69 0.37
CA LEU A 75 10.85 6.28 0.22
C LEU A 75 10.54 5.48 1.50
N ASP A 76 10.78 6.05 2.68
CA ASP A 76 10.43 5.40 3.94
C ASP A 76 8.90 5.20 4.08
N GLU A 77 8.12 6.25 3.77
CA GLU A 77 6.66 6.15 3.72
C GLU A 77 6.20 5.06 2.74
N ALA A 78 6.81 5.02 1.54
CA ALA A 78 6.50 4.02 0.52
C ALA A 78 6.72 2.60 1.06
N LEU A 79 7.87 2.35 1.67
CA LEU A 79 8.24 1.06 2.24
C LEU A 79 7.24 0.62 3.32
N GLY A 80 6.76 1.55 4.15
CA GLY A 80 5.72 1.29 5.16
C GLY A 80 4.39 0.81 4.57
N THR A 81 4.12 1.11 3.29
CA THR A 81 2.91 0.66 2.58
C THR A 81 3.11 -0.65 1.80
N GLY A 82 4.29 -1.27 1.90
CA GLY A 82 4.64 -2.49 1.17
C GLY A 82 5.18 -2.26 -0.24
N TYR A 83 5.57 -1.02 -0.58
CA TYR A 83 6.32 -0.75 -1.81
C TYR A 83 7.63 -1.56 -1.82
N ARG A 84 7.97 -2.13 -2.98
CA ARG A 84 9.25 -2.82 -3.19
C ARG A 84 10.18 -1.90 -3.98
N PRO A 85 11.35 -1.53 -3.44
CA PRO A 85 12.29 -0.65 -4.12
C PRO A 85 12.70 -1.18 -5.49
N LEU A 86 12.83 -0.26 -6.45
CA LEU A 86 13.37 -0.57 -7.77
C LEU A 86 14.91 -0.57 -7.73
N PRO A 87 15.58 -1.14 -8.75
CA PRO A 87 17.04 -1.08 -8.86
C PRO A 87 17.60 0.34 -8.75
N ASP A 88 16.91 1.31 -9.36
CA ASP A 88 17.27 2.73 -9.29
C ASP A 88 17.16 3.30 -7.87
N ASP A 89 16.19 2.85 -7.08
CA ASP A 89 16.06 3.29 -5.69
C ASP A 89 17.25 2.79 -4.86
N LEU A 90 17.63 1.52 -5.06
CA LEU A 90 18.80 0.95 -4.42
C LEU A 90 20.09 1.64 -4.89
N ALA A 91 20.19 2.01 -6.16
CA ALA A 91 21.32 2.78 -6.69
C ALA A 91 21.41 4.16 -6.04
N ALA A 92 20.28 4.88 -5.92
CA ALA A 92 20.21 6.16 -5.24
C ALA A 92 20.61 6.06 -3.77
N LEU A 93 20.09 5.07 -3.04
CA LEU A 93 20.48 4.81 -1.65
C LEU A 93 21.98 4.48 -1.52
N ARG A 94 22.55 3.70 -2.44
CA ARG A 94 23.99 3.42 -2.47
C ARG A 94 24.82 4.70 -2.69
N ALA A 95 24.40 5.56 -3.61
CA ALA A 95 25.06 6.84 -3.88
C ALA A 95 24.98 7.81 -2.68
N LEU A 96 23.93 7.69 -1.86
CA LEU A 96 23.69 8.51 -0.68
C LEU A 96 24.19 7.88 0.63
N ARG A 97 24.98 6.80 0.62
CA ARG A 97 25.39 6.07 1.85
C ARG A 97 26.09 6.90 2.93
N GLY A 98 26.66 8.06 2.59
CA GLY A 98 27.18 9.00 3.59
C GLY A 98 26.10 9.64 4.47
N ASN A 99 24.83 9.53 4.08
CA ASN A 99 23.68 9.94 4.86
C ASN A 99 23.18 8.75 5.72
N PRO A 100 23.03 8.92 7.04
CA PRO A 100 22.62 7.82 7.94
C PRO A 100 21.21 7.30 7.64
N ALA A 101 20.28 8.16 7.22
CA ALA A 101 18.93 7.72 6.84
C ALA A 101 18.95 6.88 5.56
N ALA A 102 19.80 7.24 4.59
CA ALA A 102 19.96 6.44 3.38
C ALA A 102 20.59 5.07 3.67
N ALA A 103 21.58 5.00 4.56
CA ALA A 103 22.17 3.74 5.00
C ALA A 103 21.12 2.84 5.70
N ALA A 104 20.37 3.39 6.66
CA ALA A 104 19.33 2.65 7.37
C ALA A 104 18.21 2.14 6.44
N LEU A 105 17.81 2.95 5.46
CA LEU A 105 16.85 2.53 4.45
C LEU A 105 17.43 1.43 3.55
N LEU A 106 18.70 1.54 3.16
CA LEU A 106 19.35 0.52 2.34
C LEU A 106 19.40 -0.84 3.04
N ASP A 107 19.76 -0.85 4.32
CA ASP A 107 19.83 -2.07 5.14
C ASP A 107 18.45 -2.73 5.30
N ARG A 108 17.38 -1.95 5.37
CA ARG A 108 16.00 -2.48 5.36
C ARG A 108 15.57 -3.06 4.01
N CYS A 109 16.16 -2.57 2.93
CA CYS A 109 15.81 -3.00 1.56
C CYS A 109 16.61 -4.23 1.11
N THR A 110 17.76 -4.51 1.72
CA THR A 110 18.59 -5.68 1.42
C THR A 110 18.45 -6.70 2.55
N PRO A 111 18.00 -7.95 2.27
CA PRO A 111 17.90 -9.00 3.29
C PRO A 111 19.25 -9.43 3.86
#